data_AF-A0A353GV11-F1
#
_entry.id   AF-A0A353GV11-F1
#
_cell.length_a   1.000
_cell.length_b   1.000
_cell.length_c   1.000
_cell.angle_alpha   90.00
_cell.angle_beta   90.00
_cell.angle_gamma   90.00
#
_symmetry.space_group_name_H-M   'P 1'
#
loop_
_entity.id
_entity.type
_entity.pdbx_description
1 polymer ?
#
loop_
_entity_poly.entity_id
_entity_poly.type
_entity_poly.pdbx_seq_one_letter_code
_entity_poly.pdbx_strand_id
1 'polypeptide(L)'
;MRKWVVGLIVLTFLVTGSIGIYAKHSRYEEGPGRYYGPPSRFQERNDAGYIIHRTANTIFSAQLAADHGRRYDGLGLAIAHQQRARDLYWRGEYREAIYHSLRARDFAFQVMTNNRERPHREYYFDDMEDRYVQSAPENNQLDVRVDTVKVGKGDSLVHLHFGLDINQ
;
A
#
# COMPACT_ATOMS: atom_id res chain seq x y z
N MET A 1 -35.54 -30.57 -25.44
CA MET A 1 -34.64 -29.51 -25.95
C MET A 1 -34.43 -28.40 -24.91
N ARG A 2 -33.81 -28.70 -23.74
CA ARG A 2 -33.74 -27.73 -22.63
C ARG A 2 -32.49 -27.84 -21.74
N LYS A 3 -31.41 -28.49 -22.22
CA LYS A 3 -30.16 -28.69 -21.45
C LYS A 3 -28.91 -28.01 -22.04
N TRP A 4 -29.03 -27.38 -23.21
CA TRP A 4 -27.91 -26.77 -23.92
C TRP A 4 -27.77 -25.25 -23.73
N VAL A 5 -28.77 -24.58 -23.11
CA VAL A 5 -28.77 -23.11 -22.97
C VAL A 5 -28.02 -22.64 -21.73
N VAL A 6 -27.89 -23.47 -20.70
CA VAL A 6 -27.21 -23.08 -19.44
C VAL A 6 -25.68 -23.03 -19.59
N GLY A 7 -25.11 -23.84 -20.50
CA GLY A 7 -23.66 -23.86 -20.74
C GLY A 7 -23.10 -22.60 -21.41
N LEU A 8 -23.94 -21.83 -22.12
CA LEU A 8 -23.50 -20.66 -22.88
C LEU A 8 -23.49 -19.35 -22.06
N ILE A 9 -24.16 -19.32 -20.89
CA ILE A 9 -24.21 -18.13 -20.02
C ILE A 9 -23.02 -18.08 -19.05
N VAL A 10 -22.42 -19.24 -18.71
CA VAL A 10 -21.25 -19.29 -17.82
C VAL A 10 -19.95 -18.92 -18.57
N LEU A 11 -19.90 -19.11 -19.88
CA LEU A 11 -18.71 -18.80 -20.69
C LEU A 11 -18.56 -17.29 -20.98
N THR A 12 -19.65 -16.52 -20.97
CA THR A 12 -19.60 -15.07 -21.24
C THR A 12 -19.16 -14.23 -20.03
N PHE A 13 -19.20 -14.76 -18.82
CA PHE A 13 -18.68 -14.06 -17.63
C PHE A 13 -17.17 -14.26 -17.40
N LEU A 14 -16.52 -15.20 -18.09
CA LEU A 14 -15.08 -15.42 -17.96
C LEU A 14 -14.22 -14.59 -18.93
N VAL A 15 -14.83 -13.88 -19.89
CA VAL A 15 -14.09 -13.13 -20.92
C VAL A 15 -14.09 -11.61 -20.66
N THR A 16 -14.93 -11.09 -19.76
CA THR A 16 -15.03 -9.65 -19.46
C THR A 16 -14.24 -9.17 -18.25
N GLY A 17 -13.46 -10.05 -17.61
CA GLY A 17 -12.71 -9.74 -16.38
C GLY A 17 -11.24 -9.34 -16.57
N SER A 18 -10.78 -9.06 -17.78
CA SER A 18 -9.36 -8.77 -18.06
C SER A 18 -9.15 -7.47 -18.83
N ILE A 19 -9.85 -6.39 -18.45
CA ILE A 19 -9.39 -5.06 -18.80
C ILE A 19 -8.26 -4.73 -17.80
N GLY A 20 -7.06 -5.21 -18.12
CA GLY A 20 -5.84 -4.71 -17.51
C GLY A 20 -5.78 -3.21 -17.77
N ILE A 21 -6.08 -2.42 -16.73
CA ILE A 21 -5.83 -0.99 -16.75
C ILE A 21 -4.32 -0.86 -16.84
N TYR A 22 -3.84 -0.69 -18.07
CA TYR A 22 -2.50 -0.19 -18.36
C TYR A 22 -2.50 1.27 -17.90
N ALA A 23 -2.37 1.47 -16.59
CA ALA A 23 -2.04 2.76 -16.03
C ALA A 23 -0.68 3.10 -16.63
N LYS A 24 -0.70 3.95 -17.66
CA LYS A 24 0.45 4.54 -18.30
C LYS A 24 1.32 5.10 -17.18
N HIS A 25 2.40 4.39 -16.85
CA HIS A 25 3.48 4.91 -16.02
C HIS A 25 4.01 6.13 -16.77
N SER A 26 3.53 7.31 -16.41
CA SER A 26 4.17 8.57 -16.77
C SER A 26 5.56 8.49 -16.16
N ARG A 27 6.55 8.15 -16.99
CA ARG A 27 7.96 8.42 -16.70
C ARG A 27 8.03 9.92 -16.47
N TYR A 28 8.03 10.31 -15.20
CA TYR A 28 8.46 11.64 -14.83
C TYR A 28 9.94 11.70 -15.18
N GLU A 29 10.27 12.50 -16.19
CA GLU A 29 11.66 12.83 -16.51
C GLU A 29 12.29 13.44 -15.24
N GLU A 30 13.35 12.79 -14.76
CA GLU A 30 14.26 13.31 -13.72
C GLU A 30 14.84 14.65 -14.18
N GLY A 31 14.11 15.73 -13.92
CA GLY A 31 14.59 17.10 -14.13
C GLY A 31 15.55 17.52 -13.00
N PRO A 32 16.54 18.38 -13.28
CA PRO A 32 17.56 18.75 -12.31
C PRO A 32 16.94 19.41 -11.08
N GLY A 33 17.42 18.98 -9.90
CA GLY A 33 16.89 19.27 -8.57
C GLY A 33 16.38 20.70 -8.39
N ARG A 34 15.07 20.87 -8.50
CA ARG A 34 14.38 22.10 -8.10
C ARG A 34 14.08 21.99 -6.62
N TYR A 35 14.54 22.98 -5.85
CA TYR A 35 14.10 23.18 -4.49
C TYR A 35 12.60 23.47 -4.49
N TYR A 36 11.79 22.42 -4.36
CA TYR A 36 10.34 22.55 -4.16
C TYR A 36 10.13 22.93 -2.70
N GLY A 37 9.51 24.08 -2.47
CA GLY A 37 9.05 24.46 -1.13
C GLY A 37 8.11 23.41 -0.52
N PRO A 38 7.70 23.59 0.76
CA PRO A 38 6.84 22.62 1.43
C PRO A 38 5.58 22.34 0.59
N PRO A 39 5.15 21.06 0.49
CA PRO A 39 4.01 20.69 -0.32
C PRO A 39 2.74 21.38 0.19
N SER A 40 1.87 21.76 -0.75
CA SER A 40 0.55 22.28 -0.38
C SER A 40 -0.29 21.17 0.27
N ARG A 41 -1.26 21.52 1.12
CA ARG A 41 -2.16 20.53 1.75
C ARG A 41 -2.89 19.65 0.72
N PHE A 42 -3.23 20.20 -0.45
CA PHE A 42 -3.83 19.45 -1.55
C PHE A 42 -2.85 18.43 -2.15
N GLN A 43 -1.58 18.83 -2.31
CA GLN A 43 -0.53 17.92 -2.75
C GLN A 43 -0.28 16.81 -1.74
N GLU A 44 -0.18 17.14 -0.44
CA GLU A 44 -0.03 16.14 0.62
C GLU A 44 -1.18 15.12 0.64
N ARG A 45 -2.42 15.55 0.39
CA ARG A 45 -3.57 14.64 0.27
C ARG A 45 -3.39 13.65 -0.89
N ASN A 46 -2.94 14.13 -2.04
CA ASN A 46 -2.76 13.28 -3.22
C ASN A 46 -1.57 12.33 -3.02
N ASP A 47 -0.46 12.85 -2.50
CA ASP A 47 0.74 12.08 -2.16
C ASP A 47 0.38 10.99 -1.12
N ALA A 48 -0.37 11.34 -0.06
CA ALA A 48 -0.82 10.38 0.94
C ALA A 48 -1.68 9.25 0.33
N GLY A 49 -2.63 9.59 -0.55
CA GLY A 49 -3.45 8.58 -1.23
C GLY A 49 -2.60 7.64 -2.10
N TYR A 50 -1.65 8.20 -2.84
CA TYR A 50 -0.72 7.44 -3.67
C TYR A 50 0.15 6.49 -2.82
N ILE A 51 0.79 7.01 -1.76
CA ILE A 51 1.69 6.26 -0.87
C ILE A 51 0.92 5.15 -0.16
N ILE A 52 -0.29 5.45 0.35
CA ILE A 52 -1.16 4.46 1.00
C ILE A 52 -1.45 3.31 0.05
N HIS A 53 -1.84 3.59 -1.21
CA HIS A 53 -2.14 2.54 -2.19
C HIS A 53 -0.89 1.74 -2.62
N ARG A 54 0.27 2.38 -2.71
CA ARG A 54 1.51 1.69 -3.06
C ARG A 54 1.97 0.77 -1.93
N THR A 55 1.99 1.25 -0.69
CA THR A 55 2.32 0.46 0.51
C THR A 55 1.39 -0.73 0.69
N ALA A 56 0.11 -0.52 0.45
CA ALA A 56 -0.93 -1.52 0.38
C ALA A 56 -0.56 -2.73 -0.50
N ASN A 57 -0.10 -2.48 -1.72
CA ASN A 57 0.37 -3.52 -2.64
C ASN A 57 1.65 -4.19 -2.11
N THR A 58 2.56 -3.43 -1.51
CA THR A 58 3.78 -3.99 -0.88
C THR A 58 3.46 -4.92 0.29
N ILE A 59 2.47 -4.58 1.13
CA ILE A 59 2.00 -5.45 2.22
C ILE A 59 1.42 -6.74 1.67
N PHE A 60 0.63 -6.68 0.58
CA PHE A 60 0.11 -7.87 -0.06
C PHE A 60 1.24 -8.81 -0.55
N SER A 61 2.27 -8.27 -1.19
CA SER A 61 3.45 -9.06 -1.56
C SER A 61 4.17 -9.65 -0.35
N ALA A 62 4.25 -8.92 0.76
CA ALA A 62 4.82 -9.42 2.00
C ALA A 62 3.99 -10.55 2.64
N GLN A 63 2.66 -10.49 2.55
CA GLN A 63 1.77 -11.58 2.96
C GLN A 63 2.05 -12.85 2.14
N LEU A 64 2.11 -12.73 0.81
CA LEU A 64 2.44 -13.86 -0.07
C LEU A 64 3.82 -14.46 0.26
N ALA A 65 4.82 -13.60 0.48
CA ALA A 65 6.16 -14.03 0.87
C ALA A 65 6.15 -14.80 2.21
N ALA A 66 5.40 -14.29 3.20
CA ALA A 66 5.25 -14.94 4.50
C ALA A 66 4.50 -16.27 4.42
N ASP A 67 3.50 -16.37 3.55
CA ASP A 67 2.77 -17.62 3.34
C ASP A 67 3.66 -18.72 2.73
N HIS A 68 4.60 -18.35 1.87
CA HIS A 68 5.59 -19.26 1.30
C HIS A 68 6.72 -19.59 2.29
N GLY A 69 7.35 -18.58 2.90
CA GLY A 69 8.54 -18.75 3.73
C GLY A 69 8.28 -18.99 5.22
N ARG A 70 7.02 -18.89 5.66
CA ARG A 70 6.51 -19.13 7.02
C ARG A 70 7.08 -18.20 8.10
N ARG A 71 7.66 -17.06 7.74
CA ARG A 71 8.12 -16.05 8.70
C ARG A 71 7.22 -14.83 8.63
N TYR A 72 6.56 -14.52 9.74
CA TYR A 72 5.56 -13.45 9.82
C TYR A 72 6.02 -12.25 10.65
N ASP A 73 7.28 -12.27 11.13
CA ASP A 73 7.85 -11.23 11.99
C ASP A 73 7.79 -9.86 11.31
N GLY A 74 7.04 -8.93 11.90
CA GLY A 74 6.81 -7.58 11.38
C GLY A 74 5.52 -7.41 10.57
N LEU A 75 4.85 -8.48 10.12
CA LEU A 75 3.64 -8.35 9.30
C LEU A 75 2.48 -7.68 10.05
N GLY A 76 2.29 -8.03 11.32
CA GLY A 76 1.28 -7.38 12.17
C GLY A 76 1.53 -5.88 12.35
N LEU A 77 2.80 -5.48 12.50
CA LEU A 77 3.18 -4.07 12.59
C LEU A 77 2.95 -3.35 11.26
N ALA A 78 3.31 -3.95 10.12
CA ALA A 78 3.02 -3.40 8.80
C ALA A 78 1.53 -3.10 8.62
N ILE A 79 0.67 -4.05 8.99
CA ILE A 79 -0.79 -3.89 8.90
C ILE A 79 -1.28 -2.79 9.87
N ALA A 80 -0.82 -2.79 11.12
CA ALA A 80 -1.27 -1.84 12.12
C ALA A 80 -0.87 -0.39 11.76
N HIS A 81 0.34 -0.17 11.25
CA HIS A 81 0.77 1.13 10.74
C HIS A 81 -0.04 1.56 9.52
N GLN A 82 -0.38 0.65 8.61
CA GLN A 82 -1.20 0.98 7.44
C GLN A 82 -2.65 1.30 7.80
N GLN A 83 -3.22 0.61 8.79
CA GLN A 83 -4.53 0.96 9.36
C GLN A 83 -4.49 2.37 9.98
N ARG A 84 -3.47 2.65 10.79
CA ARG A 84 -3.27 3.98 11.38
C ARG A 84 -3.13 5.06 10.32
N ALA A 85 -2.40 4.80 9.24
CA ALA A 85 -2.27 5.71 8.11
C ALA A 85 -3.62 6.05 7.47
N ARG A 86 -4.50 5.06 7.28
CA ARG A 86 -5.86 5.28 6.74
C ARG A 86 -6.71 6.13 7.67
N ASP A 87 -6.65 5.88 8.98
CA ASP A 87 -7.38 6.68 9.97
C ASP A 87 -6.91 8.14 10.00
N LEU A 88 -5.61 8.37 9.85
CA LEU A 88 -5.03 9.71 9.74
C LEU A 88 -5.45 10.39 8.45
N TYR A 89 -5.47 9.65 7.33
CA TYR A 89 -5.92 10.15 6.04
C TYR A 89 -7.36 10.64 6.09
N TRP A 90 -8.27 9.85 6.68
CA TRP A 90 -9.68 10.24 6.81
C TRP A 90 -9.90 11.42 7.76
N ARG A 91 -9.01 11.62 8.74
CA ARG A 91 -9.00 12.81 9.60
C ARG A 91 -8.38 14.04 8.94
N GLY A 92 -7.85 13.91 7.72
CA GLY A 92 -7.17 14.99 7.00
C GLY A 92 -5.76 15.29 7.51
N GLU A 93 -5.18 14.39 8.31
CA GLU A 93 -3.80 14.42 8.82
C GLU A 93 -2.86 13.75 7.80
N TYR A 94 -2.82 14.28 6.58
CA TYR A 94 -2.19 13.62 5.43
C TYR A 94 -0.70 13.34 5.60
N ARG A 95 0.05 14.28 6.18
CA ARG A 95 1.49 14.12 6.41
C ARG A 95 1.79 13.00 7.41
N GLU A 96 1.05 12.92 8.51
CA GLU A 96 1.18 11.82 9.47
C GLU A 96 0.74 10.49 8.85
N ALA A 97 -0.29 10.50 7.99
CA ALA A 97 -0.70 9.32 7.24
C ALA A 97 0.43 8.79 6.35
N ILE A 98 1.16 9.69 5.68
CA ILE A 98 2.35 9.33 4.88
C ILE A 98 3.40 8.67 5.75
N TYR A 99 3.75 9.26 6.89
CA TYR A 99 4.78 8.70 7.79
C TYR A 99 4.44 7.30 8.27
N HIS A 100 3.21 7.08 8.73
CA HIS A 100 2.78 5.75 9.14
C HIS A 100 2.75 4.76 7.96
N SER A 101 2.35 5.19 6.76
CA SER A 101 2.34 4.31 5.59
C SER A 101 3.75 3.93 5.11
N LEU A 102 4.70 4.88 5.13
CA LEU A 102 6.11 4.58 4.80
C LEU A 102 6.72 3.61 5.83
N ARG A 103 6.41 3.80 7.12
CA ARG A 103 6.83 2.89 8.18
C ARG A 103 6.24 1.48 8.00
N ALA A 104 4.97 1.37 7.62
CA ALA A 104 4.36 0.09 7.26
C ALA A 104 5.09 -0.61 6.12
N ARG A 105 5.54 0.15 5.12
CA ARG A 105 6.28 -0.39 3.97
C ARG A 105 7.64 -0.95 4.36
N ASP A 106 8.34 -0.30 5.27
CA ASP A 106 9.61 -0.80 5.80
C ASP A 106 9.44 -2.16 6.50
N PHE A 107 8.41 -2.31 7.34
CA PHE A 107 8.08 -3.63 7.92
C PHE A 107 7.73 -4.68 6.85
N ALA A 108 6.99 -4.30 5.80
CA ALA A 108 6.69 -5.20 4.70
C ALA A 108 7.97 -5.66 3.95
N PHE A 109 8.95 -4.77 3.77
CA PHE A 109 10.26 -5.10 3.21
C PHE A 109 11.05 -6.06 4.08
N GLN A 110 11.01 -5.86 5.40
CA GLN A 110 11.63 -6.79 6.34
C GLN A 110 11.00 -8.17 6.25
N VAL A 111 9.67 -8.26 6.20
CA VAL A 111 8.95 -9.54 6.03
C VAL A 111 9.37 -10.23 4.73
N MET A 112 9.36 -9.54 3.59
CA MET A 112 9.79 -10.13 2.31
C MET A 112 11.24 -10.63 2.38
N THR A 113 12.16 -9.80 2.89
CA THR A 113 13.58 -10.13 3.01
C THR A 113 13.80 -11.34 3.92
N ASN A 114 13.10 -11.40 5.06
CA ASN A 114 13.17 -12.51 6.00
C ASN A 114 12.70 -13.82 5.36
N ASN A 115 11.76 -13.76 4.42
CA ASN A 115 11.27 -14.91 3.64
C ASN A 115 12.06 -15.16 2.35
N ARG A 116 13.21 -14.47 2.14
CA ARG A 116 14.08 -14.58 0.96
C ARG A 116 13.42 -14.13 -0.36
N GLU A 117 12.32 -13.39 -0.27
CA GLU A 117 11.71 -12.74 -1.42
C GLU A 117 12.39 -11.39 -1.67
N ARG A 118 12.61 -11.06 -2.94
CA ARG A 118 13.18 -9.77 -3.32
C ARG A 118 12.05 -8.76 -3.57
N PRO A 119 12.02 -7.62 -2.87
CA PRO A 119 11.05 -6.57 -3.15
C PRO A 119 11.18 -6.10 -4.60
N HIS A 120 10.04 -5.93 -5.27
CA HIS A 120 10.02 -5.38 -6.62
C HIS A 120 10.53 -3.93 -6.64
N ARG A 121 11.17 -3.52 -7.74
CA ARG A 121 11.80 -2.20 -7.85
C ARG A 121 10.79 -1.07 -7.66
N GLU A 122 9.56 -1.28 -8.12
CA GLU A 122 8.44 -0.36 -7.96
C GLU A 122 7.98 -0.15 -6.52
N TYR A 123 8.51 -0.85 -5.51
CA TYR A 123 8.16 -0.59 -4.11
C TYR A 123 9.14 0.34 -3.39
N TYR A 124 10.35 0.49 -3.92
CA TYR A 124 11.35 1.40 -3.35
C TYR A 124 10.90 2.85 -3.47
N PHE A 125 11.41 3.69 -2.58
CA PHE A 125 11.06 5.10 -2.55
C PHE A 125 11.44 5.80 -3.85
N ASP A 126 10.55 6.69 -4.29
CA ASP A 126 10.83 7.65 -5.35
C ASP A 126 11.21 9.03 -4.77
N ASP A 127 11.62 9.94 -5.65
CA ASP A 127 12.03 11.30 -5.27
C ASP A 127 10.97 12.06 -4.46
N MET A 128 9.68 11.75 -4.66
CA MET A 128 8.60 12.38 -3.91
C MET A 128 8.54 11.81 -2.48
N GLU A 129 8.58 10.48 -2.35
CA GLU A 129 8.57 9.77 -1.07
C GLU A 129 9.81 10.11 -0.23
N ASP A 130 10.99 10.23 -0.85
CA ASP A 130 12.25 10.57 -0.17
C ASP A 130 12.18 11.89 0.60
N ARG A 131 11.42 12.88 0.11
CA ARG A 131 11.20 14.16 0.82
C ARG A 131 10.45 13.96 2.13
N TYR A 132 9.50 13.03 2.15
CA TYR A 132 8.76 12.70 3.37
C TYR A 132 9.62 11.88 4.32
N VAL A 133 10.43 10.94 3.81
CA VAL A 133 11.37 10.17 4.63
C VAL A 133 12.34 11.08 5.37
N GLN A 134 12.89 12.10 4.69
CA GLN A 134 13.82 13.06 5.30
C GLN A 134 13.21 13.92 6.41
N SER A 135 11.90 14.12 6.39
CA SER A 135 11.17 14.94 7.38
C SER A 135 10.37 14.10 8.37
N ALA A 136 10.40 12.77 8.25
CA ALA A 136 9.64 11.86 9.10
C ALA A 136 10.19 11.87 10.53
N PRO A 137 9.31 11.73 11.54
CA PRO A 137 9.73 11.39 12.90
C PRO A 137 10.55 10.10 12.90
N GLU A 138 11.35 9.91 13.94
CA GLU A 138 12.11 8.67 14.11
C GLU A 138 11.16 7.45 14.19
N ASN A 139 11.61 6.31 13.64
CA ASN A 139 10.81 5.09 13.56
C ASN A 139 10.26 4.64 14.92
N ASN A 140 11.08 4.71 15.98
CA ASN A 140 10.66 4.41 17.35
C ASN A 140 9.48 5.27 17.83
N GLN A 141 9.41 6.54 17.43
CA GLN A 141 8.33 7.46 17.79
C GLN A 141 7.04 7.11 17.05
N LEU A 142 7.15 6.64 15.80
CA LEU A 142 6.00 6.16 15.03
C LEU A 142 5.47 4.84 15.59
N ASP A 143 6.35 3.93 15.98
CA ASP A 143 5.99 2.59 16.47
C ASP A 143 5.22 2.65 17.80
N VAL A 144 5.62 3.52 18.73
CA VAL A 144 4.89 3.75 20.00
C VAL A 144 3.44 4.21 19.78
N ARG A 145 3.14 4.86 18.65
CA ARG A 145 1.80 5.39 18.34
C ARG A 145 0.84 4.34 17.75
N VAL A 146 1.30 3.09 17.56
CA VAL A 146 0.52 2.01 16.94
C VAL A 146 0.09 0.92 17.94
N ASP A 147 0.66 0.89 19.14
CA ASP A 147 0.34 -0.09 20.21
C ASP A 147 -1.14 -0.15 20.63
N THR A 148 -1.94 0.86 20.29
CA THR A 148 -3.39 0.89 20.58
C THR A 148 -4.27 0.26 19.50
N VAL A 149 -3.74 -0.09 18.32
CA VAL A 149 -4.51 -0.66 17.21
C VAL A 149 -4.61 -2.18 17.39
N LYS A 150 -5.77 -2.67 17.84
CA LYS A 150 -6.04 -4.11 17.92
C LYS A 150 -6.24 -4.67 16.52
N VAL A 151 -5.22 -5.33 15.97
CA VAL A 151 -5.35 -6.13 14.75
C VAL A 151 -6.23 -7.35 15.07
N GLY A 152 -7.49 -7.33 14.65
CA GLY A 152 -8.40 -8.46 14.87
C GLY A 152 -8.01 -9.66 14.02
N LYS A 153 -8.41 -10.88 14.42
CA LYS A 153 -8.22 -12.11 13.59
C LYS A 153 -8.85 -12.01 12.19
N GLY A 154 -9.83 -11.12 12.01
CA GLY A 154 -10.40 -10.80 10.69
C GLY A 154 -9.49 -9.92 9.83
N ASP A 155 -8.64 -9.08 10.46
CA ASP A 155 -7.78 -8.11 9.78
C ASP A 155 -6.48 -8.74 9.26
N SER A 156 -6.01 -9.80 9.91
CA SER A 156 -4.90 -10.64 9.42
C SER A 156 -5.22 -11.37 8.11
N LEU A 157 -6.51 -11.55 7.80
CA LEU A 157 -7.03 -12.22 6.60
C LEU A 157 -7.71 -11.24 5.63
N VAL A 158 -7.62 -9.93 5.87
CA VAL A 158 -7.94 -8.97 4.82
C VAL A 158 -6.82 -9.13 3.79
N HIS A 159 -7.03 -10.07 2.86
CA HIS A 159 -6.78 -9.80 1.45
C HIS A 159 -7.28 -8.38 1.26
N LEU A 160 -6.36 -7.42 1.25
CA LEU A 160 -6.69 -6.03 1.03
C LEU A 160 -7.11 -5.95 -0.44
N HIS A 161 -8.33 -6.40 -0.72
CA HIS A 161 -9.07 -6.09 -1.91
C HIS A 161 -9.40 -4.61 -1.73
N PHE A 162 -8.44 -3.77 -2.13
CA PHE A 162 -8.57 -2.33 -2.11
C PHE A 162 -9.69 -1.95 -3.08
N GLY A 163 -10.91 -1.87 -2.56
CA GLY A 163 -12.00 -1.15 -3.21
C GLY A 163 -11.66 0.34 -3.20
N LEU A 164 -10.79 0.76 -4.12
CA LEU A 164 -10.47 2.16 -4.37
C LEU A 164 -11.41 2.72 -5.43
N ASP A 165 -12.69 2.78 -5.10
CA ASP A 165 -13.54 3.87 -5.61
C ASP A 165 -13.40 5.03 -4.62
N ILE A 166 -12.31 5.79 -4.77
CA ILE A 166 -12.15 7.10 -4.09
C ILE A 166 -12.67 8.26 -4.97
N ASN A 167 -13.51 7.94 -5.96
CA ASN A 167 -14.33 8.91 -6.67
C ASN A 167 -15.72 9.00 -6.02
N GLN A 168 -15.82 9.65 -4.87
CA GLN A 168 -17.04 10.35 -4.45
C GLN A 168 -16.68 11.66 -3.76
#